data_AF-A0AB34SEC7-F1
#
_entry.id   AF-A0AB34SEC7-F1
#
_cell.length_a   1.000
_cell.length_b   1.000
_cell.length_c   1.000
_cell.angle_alpha   90.00
_cell.angle_beta   90.00
_cell.angle_gamma   90.00
#
_symmetry.space_group_name_H-M   'P 1'
#
loop_
_entity.id
_entity.type
_entity.pdbx_description
1 polymer ?
#
loop_
_entity_poly.entity_id
_entity_poly.type
_entity_poly.pdbx_seq_one_letter_code
_entity_poly.pdbx_strand_id
1 'polypeptide(L)'
;MLNISYGGDMMKTKQISKMLAPLSGIMSFMFAMGVMTVPVSAQEINMANSAYEESVKTDYTTYINSTVEKNGFKVTINKLTAAKNRMNVTTTIEFPNEITQEAINDSIFIFTVKKAKLESDWGDRRIINDRTLEVNFDVAGFEDLPLNADLRFDVIIPEYNLNAWVNVNVDLSKNIDKTIEKDIDIYNDKAKITYNKVEADVLGTSVYFKEDEYSDDYDYENSYSDSDSKMLIKCDGKLYEFNDKDNNFYGEGNEGRYTCRELKYDTICNAESITLIPVTCTLTNKDKEQIYNTMNYDYEDNMETFDNVTYKKDFDFKDGKDGEVTKVEKDDNKVKLYIDTDSENKSILMACGMNGWIEHNNDSNYYGDAEKSIYKDPDSKYGYIVEFAGVDKDANLHVYCNDDILSYSEKFEFGKEVKIK
;
A
#
# COMPACT_ATOMS: atom_id res chain seq x y z
N MET A 1 -4.12 53.14 -64.35
CA MET A 1 -5.25 54.09 -64.45
C MET A 1 -6.20 53.79 -63.30
N LEU A 2 -6.64 54.82 -62.57
CA LEU A 2 -7.34 54.75 -61.29
C LEU A 2 -8.79 54.22 -61.38
N ASN A 3 -9.19 53.58 -60.28
CA ASN A 3 -10.44 53.66 -59.50
C ASN A 3 -11.57 52.58 -59.56
N ILE A 4 -11.62 51.83 -58.43
CA ILE A 4 -12.72 51.58 -57.46
C ILE A 4 -13.91 50.67 -57.84
N SER A 5 -14.09 49.56 -57.10
CA SER A 5 -15.18 49.37 -56.10
C SER A 5 -15.09 48.00 -55.41
N TYR A 6 -15.33 47.96 -54.10
CA TYR A 6 -15.21 46.81 -53.20
C TYR A 6 -16.55 46.07 -53.02
N GLY A 7 -16.46 44.74 -52.88
CA GLY A 7 -17.04 44.05 -51.72
C GLY A 7 -18.28 43.17 -51.92
N GLY A 8 -18.11 41.87 -51.66
CA GLY A 8 -19.04 41.06 -50.87
C GLY A 8 -19.92 40.06 -51.62
N ASP A 9 -19.38 38.87 -51.92
CA ASP A 9 -20.15 37.75 -52.46
C ASP A 9 -20.98 37.03 -51.38
N MET A 10 -22.29 36.94 -51.65
CA MET A 10 -23.25 36.06 -50.99
C MET A 10 -23.19 34.67 -51.61
N MET A 11 -23.17 33.61 -50.80
CA MET A 11 -23.79 32.33 -51.18
C MET A 11 -24.68 31.79 -50.06
N LYS A 12 -25.91 31.47 -50.47
CA LYS A 12 -27.00 30.92 -49.66
C LYS A 12 -26.80 29.41 -49.48
N THR A 13 -26.86 28.93 -48.24
CA THR A 13 -27.01 27.50 -47.92
C THR A 13 -28.35 27.27 -47.22
N LYS A 14 -29.12 26.28 -47.70
CA LYS A 14 -30.47 25.95 -47.24
C LYS A 14 -30.46 25.16 -45.91
N GLN A 15 -31.53 25.41 -45.16
CA GLN A 15 -31.99 24.92 -43.86
C GLN A 15 -31.90 23.40 -43.57
N ILE A 16 -31.59 23.06 -42.31
CA ILE A 16 -32.27 21.99 -41.56
C ILE A 16 -32.68 22.55 -40.19
N SER A 17 -33.98 22.49 -39.91
CA SER A 17 -34.68 22.99 -38.74
C SER A 17 -34.57 22.05 -37.53
N LYS A 18 -34.20 22.57 -36.35
CA LYS A 18 -34.44 21.92 -35.05
C LYS A 18 -35.68 22.56 -34.41
N MET A 19 -36.75 21.78 -34.25
CA MET A 19 -37.98 22.15 -33.54
C MET A 19 -37.91 21.69 -32.08
N LEU A 20 -38.47 22.54 -31.21
CA LEU A 20 -38.64 22.40 -29.77
C LEU A 20 -39.89 21.56 -29.39
N ALA A 21 -39.73 20.74 -28.34
CA ALA A 21 -40.69 20.32 -27.28
C ALA A 21 -41.96 19.49 -27.66
N PRO A 22 -42.76 19.03 -26.68
CA PRO A 22 -42.51 18.06 -25.59
C PRO A 22 -43.49 16.85 -25.69
N LEU A 23 -43.21 15.71 -25.04
CA LEU A 23 -44.18 14.60 -24.94
C LEU A 23 -44.21 13.98 -23.54
N SER A 24 -45.36 14.11 -22.90
CA SER A 24 -45.84 13.38 -21.73
C SER A 24 -46.21 11.93 -22.09
N GLY A 25 -46.06 11.01 -21.13
CA GLY A 25 -46.51 9.61 -21.27
C GLY A 25 -46.47 8.86 -19.93
N ILE A 26 -47.66 8.44 -19.47
CA ILE A 26 -48.00 7.88 -18.16
C ILE A 26 -47.70 6.38 -18.06
N MET A 27 -47.25 5.89 -16.90
CA MET A 27 -47.55 4.55 -16.34
C MET A 27 -47.32 4.60 -14.82
N SER A 28 -48.29 4.93 -13.97
CA SER A 28 -49.34 4.05 -13.43
C SER A 28 -48.81 2.74 -12.82
N PHE A 29 -48.38 2.77 -11.56
CA PHE A 29 -48.46 1.59 -10.68
C PHE A 29 -49.24 1.96 -9.41
N MET A 30 -50.34 1.24 -9.19
CA MET A 30 -51.29 1.44 -8.10
C MET A 30 -50.69 0.96 -6.77
N PHE A 31 -50.81 1.77 -5.73
CA PHE A 31 -50.70 1.33 -4.34
C PHE A 31 -51.90 0.42 -4.02
N ALA A 32 -51.66 -0.87 -3.86
CA ALA A 32 -52.56 -1.76 -3.14
C ALA A 32 -51.93 -2.07 -1.77
N MET A 33 -52.44 -1.41 -0.73
CA MET A 33 -52.12 -1.74 0.66
C MET A 33 -52.69 -3.13 0.97
N GLY A 34 -51.81 -4.11 1.18
CA GLY A 34 -52.11 -5.31 1.94
C GLY A 34 -51.23 -5.30 3.18
N VAL A 35 -51.83 -5.08 4.35
CA VAL A 35 -51.14 -5.17 5.63
C VAL A 35 -50.69 -6.62 5.83
N MET A 36 -49.39 -6.87 5.69
CA MET A 36 -48.74 -8.09 6.20
C MET A 36 -47.61 -7.67 7.11
N THR A 37 -47.78 -7.94 8.40
CA THR A 37 -46.72 -7.89 9.40
C THR A 37 -45.73 -9.03 9.12
N VAL A 38 -44.50 -8.69 8.74
CA VAL A 38 -43.36 -9.64 8.66
C VAL A 38 -42.08 -8.92 9.11
N PRO A 39 -41.13 -9.63 9.74
CA PRO A 39 -40.06 -9.04 10.54
C PRO A 39 -39.02 -8.34 9.67
N VAL A 40 -38.42 -7.28 10.21
CA VAL A 40 -37.36 -6.50 9.56
C VAL A 40 -36.13 -7.38 9.34
N SER A 41 -35.99 -7.90 8.12
CA SER A 41 -34.74 -8.38 7.55
C SER A 41 -34.36 -7.47 6.37
N ALA A 42 -33.06 -7.17 6.28
CA ALA A 42 -32.42 -6.25 5.35
C ALA A 42 -32.90 -6.32 3.88
N GLN A 43 -33.15 -5.15 3.29
CA GLN A 43 -33.24 -4.84 1.85
C GLN A 43 -33.01 -3.33 1.73
N GLU A 44 -32.35 -2.73 0.76
CA GLU A 44 -31.63 -3.16 -0.45
C GLU A 44 -30.94 -1.85 -0.89
N ILE A 45 -29.60 -1.81 -1.02
CA ILE A 45 -28.92 -0.63 -1.59
C ILE A 45 -28.52 -0.98 -3.02
N ASN A 46 -28.99 -0.14 -3.95
CA ASN A 46 -28.72 -0.08 -5.39
C ASN A 46 -27.52 -0.91 -5.91
N MET A 47 -27.82 -2.12 -6.37
CA MET A 47 -26.99 -2.88 -7.30
C MET A 47 -27.06 -2.23 -8.69
N ALA A 48 -26.19 -1.27 -8.97
CA ALA A 48 -26.01 -0.78 -10.35
C ALA A 48 -24.60 -0.29 -10.70
N ASN A 49 -23.68 -0.10 -9.73
CA ASN A 49 -22.30 0.29 -10.01
C ASN A 49 -21.23 -0.72 -9.53
N SER A 50 -21.64 -1.88 -9.01
CA SER A 50 -20.71 -2.94 -8.55
C SER A 50 -20.38 -4.00 -9.60
N ALA A 51 -20.92 -3.89 -10.82
CA ALA A 51 -20.89 -4.97 -11.82
C ALA A 51 -19.70 -4.91 -12.80
N TYR A 52 -18.55 -4.33 -12.42
CA TYR A 52 -17.34 -4.37 -13.27
C TYR A 52 -16.03 -4.73 -12.56
N GLU A 53 -16.08 -5.21 -11.31
CA GLU A 53 -14.91 -5.80 -10.62
C GLU A 53 -15.15 -7.25 -10.16
N GLU A 54 -16.17 -7.94 -10.69
CA GLU A 54 -16.32 -9.38 -10.53
C GLU A 54 -15.40 -10.13 -11.51
N SER A 55 -14.09 -10.14 -11.22
CA SER A 55 -13.21 -11.20 -11.71
C SER A 55 -12.13 -11.55 -10.68
N VAL A 56 -12.43 -12.57 -9.86
CA VAL A 56 -11.49 -13.48 -9.18
C VAL A 56 -10.57 -12.89 -8.07
N LYS A 57 -11.08 -12.03 -7.18
CA LYS A 57 -10.48 -11.83 -5.85
C LYS A 57 -11.42 -12.37 -4.78
N THR A 58 -10.93 -13.33 -3.99
CA THR A 58 -11.65 -13.88 -2.83
C THR A 58 -11.98 -12.72 -1.88
N ASP A 59 -13.26 -12.42 -1.66
CA ASP A 59 -13.66 -11.28 -0.84
C ASP A 59 -13.56 -11.64 0.66
N TYR A 60 -12.39 -11.36 1.23
CA TYR A 60 -12.09 -11.44 2.66
C TYR A 60 -12.71 -10.29 3.46
N THR A 61 -13.51 -9.42 2.84
CA THR A 61 -14.12 -8.29 3.52
C THR A 61 -15.35 -8.73 4.33
N THR A 62 -15.51 -8.12 5.50
CA THR A 62 -16.74 -8.11 6.29
C THR A 62 -17.33 -6.70 6.24
N TYR A 63 -18.51 -6.57 5.64
CA TYR A 63 -19.25 -5.31 5.58
C TYR A 63 -20.06 -5.11 6.86
N ILE A 64 -19.96 -3.91 7.43
CA ILE A 64 -20.54 -3.55 8.73
C ILE A 64 -21.58 -2.43 8.55
N ASN A 65 -21.17 -1.31 7.94
CA ASN A 65 -21.98 -0.11 7.70
C ASN A 65 -22.74 0.39 8.94
N SER A 66 -22.06 0.43 10.09
CA SER A 66 -22.63 0.94 11.34
C SER A 66 -22.38 2.43 11.45
N THR A 67 -23.44 3.23 11.57
CA THR A 67 -23.39 4.70 11.51
C THR A 67 -23.97 5.33 12.78
N VAL A 68 -23.34 6.41 13.23
CA VAL A 68 -23.88 7.34 14.23
C VAL A 68 -23.94 8.73 13.61
N GLU A 69 -25.09 9.40 13.75
CA GLU A 69 -25.25 10.78 13.35
C GLU A 69 -25.15 11.73 14.56
N LYS A 70 -24.36 12.80 14.44
CA LYS A 70 -24.22 13.84 15.47
C LYS A 70 -23.91 15.18 14.83
N ASN A 71 -24.67 16.22 15.18
CA ASN A 71 -24.49 17.59 14.67
C ASN A 71 -24.44 17.68 13.13
N GLY A 72 -25.20 16.83 12.43
CA GLY A 72 -25.21 16.76 10.97
C GLY A 72 -24.04 15.98 10.35
N PHE A 73 -23.11 15.49 11.16
CA PHE A 73 -22.10 14.52 10.73
C PHE A 73 -22.66 13.12 10.74
N LYS A 74 -22.25 12.29 9.77
CA LYS A 74 -22.44 10.83 9.82
C LYS A 74 -21.10 10.15 9.94
N VAL A 75 -20.87 9.46 11.05
CA VAL A 75 -19.64 8.71 11.32
C VAL A 75 -19.94 7.23 11.15
N THR A 76 -19.19 6.53 10.31
CA THR A 76 -19.49 5.15 9.90
C THR A 76 -18.26 4.24 9.98
N ILE A 77 -18.45 3.03 10.52
CA ILE A 77 -17.54 1.91 10.31
C ILE A 77 -18.09 1.11 9.12
N ASN A 78 -17.41 1.15 7.97
CA ASN A 78 -17.94 0.63 6.72
C ASN A 78 -17.70 -0.87 6.59
N LYS A 79 -16.43 -1.25 6.63
CA LYS A 79 -15.97 -2.62 6.35
C LYS A 79 -14.64 -2.88 7.02
N LEU A 80 -14.31 -4.15 7.17
CA LEU A 80 -13.00 -4.60 7.64
C LEU A 80 -12.54 -5.87 6.94
N THR A 81 -11.25 -6.13 7.04
CA THR A 81 -10.64 -7.44 6.78
C THR A 81 -9.76 -7.76 7.98
N ALA A 82 -9.95 -8.92 8.60
CA ALA A 82 -9.21 -9.33 9.78
C ALA A 82 -8.48 -10.66 9.55
N ALA A 83 -7.29 -10.77 10.13
CA ALA A 83 -6.54 -11.99 10.33
C ALA A 83 -6.35 -12.23 11.84
N LYS A 84 -5.52 -13.20 12.26
CA LYS A 84 -5.35 -13.53 13.68
C LYS A 84 -4.94 -12.33 14.52
N ASN A 85 -3.97 -11.54 14.08
CA ASN A 85 -3.32 -10.52 14.91
C ASN A 85 -3.26 -9.14 14.21
N ARG A 86 -4.04 -8.97 13.12
CA ARG A 86 -4.09 -7.73 12.34
C ARG A 86 -5.48 -7.53 11.75
N MET A 87 -5.87 -6.28 11.59
CA MET A 87 -7.14 -5.89 10.98
C MET A 87 -6.98 -4.58 10.21
N ASN A 88 -7.44 -4.57 8.96
CA ASN A 88 -7.62 -3.35 8.19
C ASN A 88 -9.08 -2.92 8.27
N VAL A 89 -9.34 -1.65 8.61
CA VAL A 89 -10.69 -1.12 8.78
C VAL A 89 -10.86 0.15 7.96
N THR A 90 -11.94 0.21 7.17
CA THR A 90 -12.32 1.41 6.44
C THR A 90 -13.49 2.09 7.16
N THR A 91 -13.31 3.37 7.47
CA THR A 91 -14.32 4.22 8.10
C THR A 91 -14.58 5.47 7.26
N THR A 92 -15.75 6.08 7.42
CA THR A 92 -16.09 7.34 6.73
C THR A 92 -16.74 8.33 7.67
N ILE A 93 -16.53 9.61 7.36
CA ILE A 93 -17.14 10.75 8.02
C ILE A 93 -17.75 11.63 6.93
N GLU A 94 -19.09 11.71 6.90
CA GLU A 94 -19.83 12.64 6.06
C GLU A 94 -20.04 13.95 6.83
N PHE A 95 -19.52 15.05 6.29
CA PHE A 95 -19.60 16.38 6.87
C PHE A 95 -20.93 17.06 6.50
N PRO A 96 -21.49 17.92 7.37
CA PRO A 96 -22.68 18.70 7.05
C PRO A 96 -22.43 19.77 5.98
N ASN A 97 -21.18 20.20 5.80
CA ASN A 97 -20.72 21.19 4.82
C ASN A 97 -19.47 20.66 4.10
N GLU A 98 -18.95 21.43 3.15
CA GLU A 98 -17.68 21.12 2.47
C GLU A 98 -16.52 20.98 3.47
N ILE A 99 -15.61 20.04 3.20
CA ILE A 99 -14.46 19.74 4.04
C ILE A 99 -13.39 20.83 3.84
N THR A 100 -12.86 21.34 4.96
CA THR A 100 -11.68 22.20 4.98
C THR A 100 -10.45 21.39 5.37
N GLN A 101 -9.28 21.71 4.80
CA GLN A 101 -8.03 21.03 5.16
C GLN A 101 -7.65 21.26 6.63
N GLU A 102 -7.93 22.46 7.15
CA GLU A 102 -7.74 22.83 8.56
C GLU A 102 -8.50 21.88 9.49
N ALA A 103 -9.77 21.57 9.17
CA ALA A 103 -10.57 20.63 9.93
C ALA A 103 -9.93 19.24 10.00
N ILE A 104 -9.38 18.74 8.89
CA ILE A 104 -8.75 17.41 8.86
C ILE A 104 -7.47 17.39 9.68
N ASN A 105 -6.65 18.43 9.58
CA ASN A 105 -5.34 18.48 10.22
C ASN A 105 -5.44 18.48 11.75
N ASP A 106 -6.42 19.17 12.30
CA ASP A 106 -6.65 19.25 13.76
C ASP A 106 -7.56 18.14 14.31
N SER A 107 -8.00 17.22 13.44
CA SER A 107 -8.87 16.11 13.85
C SER A 107 -8.10 14.95 14.46
N ILE A 108 -8.74 14.31 15.44
CA ILE A 108 -8.28 13.08 16.07
C ILE A 108 -9.23 11.95 15.67
N PHE A 109 -8.65 10.89 15.15
CA PHE A 109 -9.35 9.68 14.74
C PHE A 109 -8.69 8.49 15.45
N ILE A 110 -9.45 7.72 16.23
CA ILE A 110 -8.92 6.57 16.96
C ILE A 110 -9.82 5.38 16.71
N PHE A 111 -9.23 4.26 16.31
CA PHE A 111 -9.92 2.99 16.23
C PHE A 111 -9.43 2.06 17.34
N THR A 112 -10.36 1.41 18.05
CA THR A 112 -10.05 0.55 19.19
C THR A 112 -10.78 -0.78 19.11
N VAL A 113 -10.07 -1.86 19.42
CA VAL A 113 -10.61 -3.21 19.68
C VAL A 113 -10.63 -3.44 21.19
N LYS A 114 -11.76 -3.14 21.85
CA LYS A 114 -11.83 -3.01 23.33
C LYS A 114 -11.34 -4.24 24.11
N LYS A 115 -11.63 -5.44 23.60
CA LYS A 115 -11.27 -6.70 24.29
C LYS A 115 -9.80 -7.08 24.11
N ALA A 116 -9.18 -6.65 23.02
CA ALA A 116 -7.78 -6.96 22.69
C ALA A 116 -6.80 -5.86 23.12
N LYS A 117 -7.30 -4.71 23.64
CA LYS A 117 -6.51 -3.51 23.93
C LYS A 117 -5.63 -3.06 22.75
N LEU A 118 -6.05 -3.38 21.53
CA LEU A 118 -5.41 -2.91 20.31
C LEU A 118 -6.08 -1.60 19.90
N GLU A 119 -5.27 -0.63 19.55
CA GLU A 119 -5.72 0.65 19.03
C GLU A 119 -4.82 1.12 17.90
N SER A 120 -5.38 1.94 17.03
CA SER A 120 -4.66 2.65 16.00
C SER A 120 -5.22 4.07 15.94
N ASP A 121 -4.35 5.05 16.16
CA ASP A 121 -4.63 6.48 16.00
C ASP A 121 -4.00 7.02 14.69
N TRP A 122 -3.25 6.16 13.99
CA TRP A 122 -2.64 6.45 12.71
C TRP A 122 -3.45 5.78 11.60
N GLY A 123 -4.28 6.56 10.92
CA GLY A 123 -5.06 6.10 9.77
C GLY A 123 -4.79 6.95 8.53
N ASP A 124 -4.74 6.30 7.39
CA ASP A 124 -4.62 6.94 6.08
C ASP A 124 -5.92 7.67 5.76
N ARG A 125 -5.79 8.96 5.41
CA ARG A 125 -6.92 9.86 5.22
C ARG A 125 -7.08 10.17 3.74
N ARG A 126 -8.29 10.02 3.23
CA ARG A 126 -8.61 10.35 1.84
C ARG A 126 -9.93 11.08 1.74
N ILE A 127 -9.93 12.24 1.10
CA ILE A 127 -11.15 12.93 0.72
C ILE A 127 -11.74 12.19 -0.49
N ILE A 128 -12.92 11.58 -0.32
CA ILE A 128 -13.63 10.86 -1.40
C ILE A 128 -14.40 11.85 -2.29
N ASN A 129 -14.98 12.87 -1.66
CA ASN A 129 -15.69 13.97 -2.31
C ASN A 129 -15.65 15.19 -1.39
N ASP A 130 -16.21 16.31 -1.86
CA ASP A 130 -16.29 17.59 -1.14
C ASP A 130 -16.80 17.49 0.31
N ARG A 131 -17.50 16.43 0.69
CA ARG A 131 -18.11 16.26 2.01
C ARG A 131 -17.79 14.96 2.73
N THR A 132 -17.02 14.06 2.13
CA THR A 132 -16.77 12.72 2.70
C THR A 132 -15.28 12.47 2.86
N LEU A 133 -14.88 12.24 4.12
CA LEU A 133 -13.55 11.79 4.48
C LEU A 133 -13.57 10.28 4.73
N GLU A 134 -12.68 9.53 4.10
CA GLU A 134 -12.34 8.16 4.46
C GLU A 134 -11.13 8.15 5.39
N VAL A 135 -11.18 7.30 6.42
CA VAL A 135 -10.03 7.01 7.27
C VAL A 135 -9.86 5.49 7.33
N ASN A 136 -8.72 5.02 6.84
CA ASN A 136 -8.35 3.60 6.86
C ASN A 136 -7.37 3.34 7.99
N PHE A 137 -7.70 2.40 8.86
CA PHE A 137 -6.85 1.99 9.98
C PHE A 137 -6.22 0.64 9.71
N ASP A 138 -4.93 0.54 9.97
CA ASP A 138 -4.25 -0.72 10.19
C ASP A 138 -4.09 -0.93 11.69
N VAL A 139 -4.72 -1.97 12.21
CA VAL A 139 -4.71 -2.33 13.61
C VAL A 139 -3.93 -3.62 13.74
N ALA A 140 -2.72 -3.53 14.28
CA ALA A 140 -1.78 -4.64 14.40
C ALA A 140 -1.45 -4.93 15.87
N GLY A 141 -1.25 -6.19 16.19
CA GLY A 141 -0.78 -6.64 17.50
C GLY A 141 -0.03 -7.97 17.42
N PHE A 142 0.41 -8.45 18.59
CA PHE A 142 1.06 -9.76 18.76
C PHE A 142 0.15 -10.78 19.46
N GLU A 143 -0.97 -10.32 20.02
CA GLU A 143 -2.03 -11.17 20.56
C GLU A 143 -3.10 -11.45 19.50
N ASP A 144 -3.72 -12.63 19.59
CA ASP A 144 -4.83 -12.99 18.72
C ASP A 144 -6.06 -12.10 19.01
N LEU A 145 -6.65 -11.57 17.94
CA LEU A 145 -7.92 -10.90 17.93
C LEU A 145 -9.03 -11.86 18.38
N PRO A 146 -9.97 -11.40 19.23
CA PRO A 146 -11.10 -12.22 19.62
C PRO A 146 -12.02 -12.45 18.42
N LEU A 147 -12.54 -13.68 18.27
CA LEU A 147 -13.51 -14.02 17.22
C LEU A 147 -14.74 -13.10 17.23
N ASN A 148 -15.16 -12.63 18.40
CA ASN A 148 -16.20 -11.62 18.55
C ASN A 148 -15.58 -10.33 19.11
N ALA A 149 -15.36 -9.36 18.23
CA ALA A 149 -14.68 -8.12 18.56
C ALA A 149 -15.67 -6.98 18.82
N ASP A 150 -15.43 -6.23 19.89
CA ASP A 150 -16.15 -5.02 20.21
C ASP A 150 -15.34 -3.83 19.67
N LEU A 151 -15.74 -3.35 18.50
CA LEU A 151 -15.05 -2.29 17.76
C LEU A 151 -15.58 -0.91 18.18
N ARG A 152 -14.67 0.07 18.25
CA ARG A 152 -15.01 1.46 18.50
C ARG A 152 -14.21 2.37 17.57
N PHE A 153 -14.90 3.32 16.95
CA PHE A 153 -14.29 4.39 16.18
C PHE A 153 -14.65 5.73 16.84
N ASP A 154 -13.65 6.44 17.34
CA ASP A 154 -13.77 7.76 17.96
C ASP A 154 -13.33 8.85 16.98
N VAL A 155 -14.13 9.92 16.91
CA VAL A 155 -13.90 11.06 16.02
C VAL A 155 -14.04 12.35 16.81
N ILE A 156 -12.97 13.15 16.82
CA ILE A 156 -12.95 14.49 17.38
C ILE A 156 -12.54 15.47 16.29
N ILE A 157 -13.42 16.42 15.98
CA ILE A 157 -13.14 17.50 15.03
C ILE A 157 -13.37 18.83 15.76
N PRO A 158 -12.31 19.46 16.29
CA PRO A 158 -12.43 20.65 17.15
C PRO A 158 -13.13 21.83 16.47
N GLU A 159 -12.82 22.11 15.20
CA GLU A 159 -13.40 23.21 14.42
C GLU A 159 -14.94 23.16 14.41
N TYR A 160 -15.50 21.95 14.39
CA TYR A 160 -16.94 21.72 14.36
C TYR A 160 -17.54 21.35 15.73
N ASN A 161 -16.74 21.38 16.80
CA ASN A 161 -17.10 20.89 18.13
C ASN A 161 -17.71 19.48 18.08
N LEU A 162 -17.17 18.63 17.20
CA LEU A 162 -17.59 17.25 17.07
C LEU A 162 -16.78 16.40 18.05
N ASN A 163 -17.49 15.60 18.83
CA ASN A 163 -16.93 14.49 19.60
C ASN A 163 -17.97 13.36 19.49
N ALA A 164 -17.71 12.39 18.63
CA ALA A 164 -18.63 11.30 18.31
C ALA A 164 -17.89 9.97 18.32
N TRP A 165 -18.64 8.89 18.53
CA TRP A 165 -18.09 7.55 18.43
C TRP A 165 -19.13 6.56 17.94
N VAL A 166 -18.67 5.56 17.19
CA VAL A 166 -19.45 4.39 16.77
C VAL A 166 -18.97 3.19 17.56
N ASN A 167 -19.89 2.38 18.09
CA ASN A 167 -19.56 1.06 18.65
C ASN A 167 -20.30 -0.01 17.87
N VAL A 168 -19.63 -1.13 17.57
CA VAL A 168 -20.25 -2.26 16.89
C VAL A 168 -19.57 -3.56 17.31
N ASN A 169 -20.38 -4.62 17.50
CA ASN A 169 -19.86 -5.96 17.72
C ASN A 169 -19.82 -6.70 16.39
N VAL A 170 -18.67 -7.28 16.06
CA VAL A 170 -18.46 -7.95 14.77
C VAL A 170 -17.90 -9.34 14.99
N ASP A 171 -18.41 -10.29 14.21
CA ASP A 171 -17.85 -11.64 14.08
C ASP A 171 -16.71 -11.63 13.07
N LEU A 172 -15.49 -11.92 13.55
CA LEU A 172 -14.26 -11.97 12.78
C LEU A 172 -13.92 -13.39 12.30
N SER A 173 -14.74 -14.40 12.63
CA SER A 173 -14.45 -15.81 12.34
C SER A 173 -14.32 -16.14 10.84
N LYS A 174 -14.91 -15.31 9.96
CA LYS A 174 -14.93 -15.54 8.51
C LYS A 174 -13.54 -15.82 7.91
N ASN A 175 -12.50 -15.15 8.39
CA ASN A 175 -11.15 -15.22 7.79
C ASN A 175 -10.03 -15.52 8.78
N ILE A 176 -10.28 -15.51 10.10
CA ILE A 176 -9.24 -15.74 11.11
C ILE A 176 -8.54 -17.11 10.93
N ASP A 177 -9.24 -18.11 10.42
CA ASP A 177 -8.68 -19.45 10.18
C ASP A 177 -7.94 -19.59 8.85
N LYS A 178 -7.89 -18.53 8.02
CA LYS A 178 -7.19 -18.51 6.72
C LYS A 178 -5.73 -18.16 6.92
N THR A 179 -5.01 -19.10 7.53
CA THR A 179 -3.59 -18.93 7.87
C THR A 179 -2.78 -20.16 7.44
N ILE A 180 -1.55 -19.93 6.97
CA ILE A 180 -0.53 -20.95 6.77
C ILE A 180 0.64 -20.60 7.67
N GLU A 181 1.06 -21.52 8.52
CA GLU A 181 2.19 -21.34 9.44
C GLU A 181 3.28 -22.36 9.15
N LYS A 182 4.54 -21.90 9.27
CA LYS A 182 5.71 -22.74 9.12
C LYS A 182 6.79 -22.30 10.09
N ASP A 183 7.18 -23.22 10.97
CA ASP A 183 8.37 -23.03 11.80
C ASP A 183 9.63 -23.04 10.94
N ILE A 184 10.53 -22.12 11.23
CA ILE A 184 11.85 -21.97 10.63
C ILE A 184 12.87 -21.78 11.75
N ASP A 185 14.15 -21.91 11.42
CA ASP A 185 15.24 -21.65 12.36
C ASP A 185 16.41 -21.07 11.56
N ILE A 186 16.43 -19.75 11.46
CA ILE A 186 17.46 -19.00 10.73
C ILE A 186 18.10 -18.03 11.70
N TYR A 187 19.37 -18.24 12.01
CA TYR A 187 20.15 -17.31 12.82
C TYR A 187 21.06 -16.46 11.94
N ASN A 188 20.93 -15.14 12.06
CA ASN A 188 21.84 -14.16 11.49
C ASN A 188 22.79 -13.71 12.60
N ASP A 189 24.03 -14.20 12.59
CA ASP A 189 25.03 -13.96 13.61
C ASP A 189 25.53 -12.51 13.65
N LYS A 190 25.57 -11.85 12.50
CA LYS A 190 26.00 -10.44 12.39
C LYS A 190 24.94 -9.49 12.91
N ALA A 191 23.69 -9.70 12.50
CA ALA A 191 22.55 -8.92 13.00
C ALA A 191 22.09 -9.37 14.40
N LYS A 192 22.57 -10.52 14.89
CA LYS A 192 22.13 -11.16 16.14
C LYS A 192 20.61 -11.33 16.22
N ILE A 193 20.03 -11.85 15.13
CA ILE A 193 18.59 -12.05 14.99
C ILE A 193 18.32 -13.51 14.64
N THR A 194 17.35 -14.11 15.36
CA THR A 194 16.78 -15.41 15.05
C THR A 194 15.41 -15.24 14.41
N TYR A 195 15.20 -15.80 13.22
CA TYR A 195 13.88 -15.91 12.59
C TYR A 195 13.30 -17.31 12.85
N ASN A 196 12.09 -17.36 13.41
CA ASN A 196 11.53 -18.60 13.99
C ASN A 196 10.22 -19.08 13.36
N LYS A 197 9.46 -18.20 12.71
CA LYS A 197 8.15 -18.55 12.12
C LYS A 197 7.87 -17.72 10.88
N VAL A 198 7.26 -18.36 9.89
CA VAL A 198 6.57 -17.70 8.77
C VAL A 198 5.08 -17.92 8.93
N GLU A 199 4.29 -16.87 8.76
CA GLU A 199 2.83 -16.90 8.81
C GLU A 199 2.28 -16.16 7.59
N ALA A 200 1.38 -16.78 6.84
CA ALA A 200 0.70 -16.13 5.72
C ALA A 200 -0.82 -16.14 5.95
N ASP A 201 -1.43 -14.98 5.87
CA ASP A 201 -2.86 -14.75 6.07
C ASP A 201 -3.46 -13.86 4.98
N VAL A 202 -4.71 -13.44 5.16
CA VAL A 202 -5.46 -12.64 4.18
C VAL A 202 -4.97 -11.19 4.05
N LEU A 203 -4.14 -10.72 4.98
CA LEU A 203 -3.55 -9.37 5.02
C LEU A 203 -2.08 -9.35 4.62
N GLY A 204 -1.36 -10.47 4.68
CA GLY A 204 0.00 -10.58 4.16
C GLY A 204 0.75 -11.82 4.63
N THR A 205 2.05 -11.85 4.35
CA THR A 205 2.98 -12.87 4.86
C THR A 205 3.98 -12.21 5.80
N SER A 206 4.09 -12.72 7.01
CA SER A 206 5.00 -12.23 8.05
C SER A 206 6.08 -13.25 8.37
N VAL A 207 7.29 -12.77 8.66
CA VAL A 207 8.37 -13.54 9.27
C VAL A 207 8.63 -12.98 10.66
N TYR A 208 8.51 -13.82 11.67
CA TYR A 208 8.73 -13.48 13.07
C TYR A 208 10.20 -13.60 13.43
N PHE A 209 10.68 -12.65 14.22
CA PHE A 209 12.07 -12.59 14.64
C PHE A 209 12.20 -12.33 16.14
N LYS A 210 13.36 -12.72 16.67
CA LYS A 210 13.86 -12.38 18.00
C LYS A 210 15.29 -11.87 17.90
N GLU A 211 15.53 -10.65 18.36
CA GLU A 211 16.85 -10.06 18.56
C GLU A 211 17.50 -10.68 19.82
N ASP A 212 18.81 -10.91 19.78
CA ASP A 212 19.55 -11.35 20.97
C ASP A 212 19.54 -10.24 22.04
N GLU A 213 19.66 -10.61 23.31
CA GLU A 213 19.83 -9.64 24.38
C GLU A 213 21.11 -8.80 24.16
N TYR A 214 20.95 -7.48 24.12
CA TYR A 214 22.08 -6.57 24.13
C TYR A 214 22.85 -6.70 25.45
N SER A 215 24.17 -6.89 25.36
CA SER A 215 25.04 -6.82 26.54
C SER A 215 25.11 -5.37 27.06
N ASP A 216 25.36 -5.19 28.36
CA ASP A 216 25.59 -3.86 28.97
C ASP A 216 26.70 -3.04 28.28
N ASP A 217 27.63 -3.70 27.57
CA ASP A 217 28.71 -3.08 26.79
C ASP A 217 28.35 -2.89 25.29
N TYR A 218 27.07 -2.66 24.95
CA TYR A 218 26.64 -2.51 23.56
C TYR A 218 27.24 -1.27 22.89
N ASP A 219 28.12 -1.52 21.93
CA ASP A 219 28.76 -0.49 21.11
C ASP A 219 27.90 -0.18 19.88
N TYR A 220 26.97 0.77 20.03
CA TYR A 220 26.05 1.17 18.96
C TYR A 220 26.80 1.65 17.71
N GLU A 221 27.90 2.40 17.84
CA GLU A 221 28.62 2.95 16.68
C GLU A 221 29.21 1.85 15.80
N ASN A 222 29.81 0.83 16.42
CA ASN A 222 30.49 -0.26 15.72
C ASN A 222 29.60 -1.50 15.49
N SER A 223 28.36 -1.48 15.99
CA SER A 223 27.35 -2.50 15.67
C SER A 223 26.94 -2.41 14.20
N TYR A 224 26.69 -3.57 13.58
CA TYR A 224 26.05 -3.62 12.27
C TYR A 224 24.63 -3.11 12.42
N SER A 225 24.17 -2.38 11.41
CA SER A 225 22.83 -1.84 11.47
C SER A 225 21.81 -2.85 10.97
N ASP A 226 20.96 -3.32 11.88
CA ASP A 226 19.88 -4.26 11.60
C ASP A 226 18.79 -3.67 10.69
N SER A 227 18.73 -2.33 10.56
CA SER A 227 17.71 -1.65 9.74
C SER A 227 17.85 -1.94 8.25
N ASP A 228 19.05 -2.30 7.78
CA ASP A 228 19.33 -2.53 6.36
C ASP A 228 19.53 -4.01 6.06
N SER A 229 19.64 -4.85 7.08
CA SER A 229 19.47 -6.28 6.92
C SER A 229 18.00 -6.57 6.65
N LYS A 230 17.73 -7.44 5.68
CA LYS A 230 16.37 -7.74 5.22
C LYS A 230 16.20 -9.24 5.05
N MET A 231 14.96 -9.69 5.14
CA MET A 231 14.56 -10.97 4.57
C MET A 231 13.92 -10.67 3.22
N LEU A 232 14.19 -11.49 2.21
CA LEU A 232 13.45 -11.50 0.96
C LEU A 232 12.66 -12.81 0.85
N ILE A 233 11.54 -12.78 0.14
CA ILE A 233 10.74 -13.97 -0.14
C ILE A 233 10.60 -14.14 -1.65
N LYS A 234 11.01 -15.32 -2.13
CA LYS A 234 10.86 -15.74 -3.51
C LYS A 234 9.69 -16.71 -3.61
N CYS A 235 8.64 -16.32 -4.34
CA CYS A 235 7.43 -17.09 -4.55
C CYS A 235 7.24 -17.31 -6.05
N ASP A 236 7.28 -18.57 -6.50
CA ASP A 236 7.18 -18.97 -7.92
C ASP A 236 8.09 -18.16 -8.87
N GLY A 237 9.31 -17.89 -8.41
CA GLY A 237 10.32 -17.15 -9.18
C GLY A 237 10.24 -15.63 -9.09
N LYS A 238 9.15 -15.07 -8.53
CA LYS A 238 9.04 -13.63 -8.21
C LYS A 238 9.61 -13.36 -6.82
N LEU A 239 10.28 -12.24 -6.66
CA LEU A 239 10.93 -11.78 -5.44
C LEU A 239 10.12 -10.62 -4.85
N TYR A 240 9.93 -10.65 -3.54
CA TYR A 240 9.22 -9.64 -2.77
C TYR A 240 10.03 -9.29 -1.52
N GLU A 241 9.80 -8.08 -1.02
CA GLU A 241 10.40 -7.55 0.20
C GLU A 241 9.40 -7.59 1.35
N PHE A 242 9.91 -7.74 2.57
CA PHE A 242 9.13 -7.45 3.76
C PHE A 242 9.38 -5.99 4.15
N ASN A 243 8.43 -5.13 3.82
CA ASN A 243 8.57 -3.67 3.95
C ASN A 243 8.07 -3.13 5.29
N ASP A 244 7.21 -3.86 5.98
CA ASP A 244 6.71 -3.46 7.31
C ASP A 244 7.51 -4.14 8.41
N LYS A 245 8.02 -3.38 9.40
CA LYS A 245 8.60 -3.92 10.64
C LYS A 245 7.72 -3.51 11.84
N ASP A 246 7.19 -4.50 12.55
CA ASP A 246 6.50 -4.30 13.84
C ASP A 246 7.35 -4.89 14.97
N ASN A 247 7.48 -4.18 16.09
CA ASN A 247 8.17 -4.66 17.30
C ASN A 247 7.17 -4.86 18.44
N ASN A 248 7.36 -5.94 19.22
CA ASN A 248 6.59 -6.24 20.41
C ASN A 248 7.22 -5.60 21.65
N PHE A 249 6.94 -4.31 21.85
CA PHE A 249 7.47 -3.57 23.00
C PHE A 249 6.81 -3.93 24.35
N TYR A 250 5.73 -4.74 24.35
CA TYR A 250 5.04 -5.15 25.57
C TYR A 250 5.53 -6.52 26.13
N GLY A 251 6.48 -7.18 25.45
CA GLY A 251 7.18 -8.40 25.89
C GLY A 251 8.61 -8.14 26.40
N GLU A 252 9.52 -9.11 26.27
CA GLU A 252 10.97 -8.98 26.57
C GLU A 252 11.70 -7.99 25.63
N GLY A 253 10.99 -7.14 24.88
CA GLY A 253 11.52 -6.03 24.09
C GLY A 253 12.25 -6.40 22.80
N ASN A 254 12.58 -7.69 22.61
CA ASN A 254 13.47 -8.15 21.54
C ASN A 254 12.75 -8.99 20.48
N GLU A 255 11.42 -8.95 20.37
CA GLU A 255 10.66 -9.78 19.42
C GLU A 255 9.84 -8.91 18.48
N GLY A 256 9.65 -9.36 17.25
CA GLY A 256 8.88 -8.62 16.25
C GLY A 256 8.55 -9.44 15.03
N ARG A 257 8.06 -8.76 13.99
CA ARG A 257 7.82 -9.37 12.68
C ARG A 257 8.13 -8.40 11.55
N TYR A 258 8.54 -8.96 10.43
CA TYR A 258 8.57 -8.29 9.14
C TYR A 258 7.39 -8.76 8.29
N THR A 259 6.67 -7.87 7.59
CA THR A 259 5.49 -8.24 6.78
C THR A 259 5.60 -7.78 5.32
N CYS A 260 5.25 -8.69 4.41
CA CYS A 260 5.02 -8.46 2.99
C CYS A 260 3.50 -8.49 2.74
N ARG A 261 2.91 -7.35 2.36
CA ARG A 261 1.46 -7.20 2.17
C ARG A 261 0.96 -7.80 0.86
N GLU A 262 1.86 -7.96 -0.12
CA GLU A 262 1.60 -8.42 -1.48
C GLU A 262 1.35 -9.93 -1.54
N LEU A 263 2.03 -10.68 -0.66
CA LEU A 263 1.89 -12.13 -0.56
C LEU A 263 0.85 -12.51 0.48
N LYS A 264 -0.38 -12.74 0.02
CA LYS A 264 -1.52 -13.16 0.86
C LYS A 264 -1.74 -14.67 0.81
N TYR A 265 -2.62 -15.15 1.68
CA TYR A 265 -3.01 -16.55 1.84
C TYR A 265 -3.23 -17.27 0.50
N ASP A 266 -4.03 -16.71 -0.41
CA ASP A 266 -4.33 -17.38 -1.69
C ASP A 266 -3.08 -17.55 -2.56
N THR A 267 -2.20 -16.55 -2.59
CA THR A 267 -0.94 -16.62 -3.34
C THR A 267 -0.03 -17.70 -2.76
N ILE A 268 0.18 -17.69 -1.44
CA ILE A 268 1.04 -18.66 -0.74
C ILE A 268 0.46 -20.09 -0.78
N CYS A 269 -0.85 -20.22 -0.64
CA CYS A 269 -1.56 -21.50 -0.67
C CYS A 269 -1.41 -22.18 -2.04
N ASN A 270 -1.47 -21.41 -3.12
CA ASN A 270 -1.39 -21.93 -4.48
C ASN A 270 0.03 -21.99 -5.06
N ALA A 271 1.01 -21.33 -4.43
CA ALA A 271 2.38 -21.33 -4.91
C ALA A 271 3.01 -22.73 -4.94
N GLU A 272 3.83 -23.01 -5.93
CA GLU A 272 4.54 -24.29 -6.06
C GLU A 272 5.89 -24.27 -5.34
N SER A 273 6.53 -23.10 -5.27
CA SER A 273 7.83 -22.94 -4.65
C SER A 273 7.90 -21.65 -3.85
N ILE A 274 8.30 -21.77 -2.58
CA ILE A 274 8.52 -20.61 -1.71
C ILE A 274 9.86 -20.75 -0.99
N THR A 275 10.68 -19.72 -1.09
CA THR A 275 12.02 -19.65 -0.51
C THR A 275 12.23 -18.33 0.19
N LEU A 276 12.82 -18.35 1.39
CA LEU A 276 13.32 -17.18 2.08
C LEU A 276 14.81 -16.96 1.79
N ILE A 277 15.22 -15.71 1.64
CA ILE A 277 16.60 -15.30 1.35
C ILE A 277 17.01 -14.23 2.36
N PRO A 278 17.83 -14.56 3.38
CA PRO A 278 18.35 -13.56 4.29
C PRO A 278 19.41 -12.72 3.59
N VAL A 279 19.33 -11.41 3.76
CA VAL A 279 20.31 -10.42 3.28
C VAL A 279 20.86 -9.66 4.47
N THR A 280 22.15 -9.79 4.72
CA THR A 280 22.82 -9.18 5.85
C THR A 280 23.62 -7.97 5.41
N CYS A 281 23.32 -6.80 5.96
CA CYS A 281 24.13 -5.60 5.80
C CYS A 281 25.23 -5.56 6.86
N THR A 282 26.48 -5.43 6.43
CA THR A 282 27.65 -5.33 7.31
C THR A 282 28.20 -3.91 7.39
N LEU A 283 27.40 -2.90 7.04
CA LEU A 283 27.73 -1.51 7.34
C LEU A 283 27.49 -1.28 8.83
N THR A 284 28.47 -0.70 9.50
CA THR A 284 28.29 -0.23 10.88
C THR A 284 27.46 1.05 10.90
N ASN A 285 26.85 1.39 12.04
CA ASN A 285 26.15 2.67 12.18
C ASN A 285 27.09 3.86 11.91
N LYS A 286 28.36 3.75 12.29
CA LYS A 286 29.39 4.73 11.97
C LYS A 286 29.68 4.86 10.48
N ASP A 287 29.76 3.74 9.75
CA ASP A 287 29.94 3.76 8.30
C ASP A 287 28.77 4.51 7.64
N LYS A 288 27.53 4.21 8.07
CA LYS A 288 26.33 4.90 7.59
C LYS A 288 26.36 6.39 7.88
N GLU A 289 26.68 6.78 9.12
CA GLU A 289 26.77 8.19 9.48
C GLU A 289 27.78 8.93 8.59
N GLN A 290 28.92 8.31 8.29
CA GLN A 290 29.90 8.87 7.36
C GLN A 290 29.35 8.97 5.94
N ILE A 291 28.64 7.95 5.46
CA ILE A 291 27.97 7.97 4.16
C ILE A 291 27.02 9.16 4.10
N TYR A 292 26.05 9.23 5.02
CA TYR A 292 25.05 10.31 5.10
C TYR A 292 25.69 11.71 5.22
N ASN A 293 26.79 11.85 5.97
CA ASN A 293 27.51 13.12 6.11
C ASN A 293 28.26 13.56 4.85
N THR A 294 28.56 12.62 3.94
CA THR A 294 29.24 12.89 2.67
C THR A 294 28.30 12.91 1.47
N MET A 295 27.00 12.66 1.69
CA MET A 295 25.99 12.73 0.65
C MET A 295 25.91 14.15 0.08
N ASN A 296 26.07 14.23 -1.23
CA ASN A 296 25.78 15.44 -1.96
C ASN A 296 24.33 15.32 -2.46
N TYR A 297 23.42 16.12 -1.89
CA TYR A 297 21.99 16.11 -2.20
C TYR A 297 21.65 16.72 -3.59
N ASP A 298 22.55 16.66 -4.56
CA ASP A 298 22.26 17.09 -5.93
C ASP A 298 21.44 16.00 -6.63
N TYR A 299 20.16 15.95 -6.28
CA TYR A 299 19.15 14.95 -6.68
C TYR A 299 18.82 14.96 -8.19
N GLU A 300 19.35 15.94 -8.94
CA GLU A 300 18.97 16.22 -10.33
C GLU A 300 19.95 15.69 -11.39
N ASP A 301 21.14 15.24 -10.99
CA ASP A 301 22.10 14.70 -11.96
C ASP A 301 21.69 13.27 -12.36
N ASN A 302 21.29 13.10 -13.63
CA ASN A 302 21.04 11.83 -14.35
C ASN A 302 19.64 11.18 -14.25
N MET A 303 18.58 11.97 -14.02
CA MET A 303 17.20 11.50 -14.23
C MET A 303 16.82 11.51 -15.71
N GLU A 304 16.18 10.44 -16.19
CA GLU A 304 15.51 10.36 -17.49
C GLU A 304 13.99 10.33 -17.29
N THR A 305 13.25 10.82 -18.27
CA THR A 305 11.79 10.69 -18.32
C THR A 305 11.36 10.02 -19.62
N PHE A 306 10.60 8.93 -19.52
CA PHE A 306 9.99 8.23 -20.65
C PHE A 306 8.52 7.92 -20.33
N ASP A 307 7.60 8.36 -21.18
CA ASP A 307 6.16 8.09 -21.07
C ASP A 307 5.54 8.39 -19.67
N ASN A 308 5.85 9.57 -19.14
CA ASN A 308 5.47 10.01 -17.78
C ASN A 308 6.04 9.12 -16.66
N VAL A 309 7.17 8.44 -16.91
CA VAL A 309 7.96 7.72 -15.91
C VAL A 309 9.30 8.42 -15.77
N THR A 310 9.57 9.01 -14.61
CA THR A 310 10.87 9.62 -14.28
C THR A 310 11.69 8.64 -13.45
N TYR A 311 12.93 8.37 -13.86
CA TYR A 311 13.80 7.40 -13.21
C TYR A 311 15.27 7.75 -13.41
N LYS A 312 16.13 7.31 -12.48
CA LYS A 312 17.58 7.34 -12.70
C LYS A 312 17.97 6.18 -13.62
N LYS A 313 18.76 6.46 -14.65
CA LYS A 313 19.19 5.44 -15.62
C LYS A 313 20.45 4.70 -15.20
N ASP A 314 21.51 5.43 -14.86
CA ASP A 314 22.84 4.88 -14.62
C ASP A 314 23.16 4.89 -13.11
N PHE A 315 23.77 3.82 -12.61
CA PHE A 315 24.03 3.59 -11.18
C PHE A 315 25.49 3.24 -10.96
N ASP A 316 26.20 4.04 -10.18
CA ASP A 316 27.61 3.83 -9.88
C ASP A 316 27.79 3.01 -8.59
N PHE A 317 28.51 1.89 -8.67
CA PHE A 317 28.95 1.14 -7.49
C PHE A 317 30.40 1.47 -7.11
N LYS A 318 30.73 1.42 -5.82
CA LYS A 318 32.07 1.78 -5.33
C LYS A 318 33.20 0.89 -5.82
N ASP A 319 32.89 -0.32 -6.27
CA ASP A 319 33.86 -1.20 -6.90
C ASP A 319 34.18 -0.82 -8.36
N GLY A 320 33.62 0.30 -8.85
CA GLY A 320 33.89 0.87 -10.17
C GLY A 320 33.16 0.16 -11.30
N LYS A 321 32.12 -0.61 -10.98
CA LYS A 321 31.20 -1.21 -11.94
C LYS A 321 29.87 -0.47 -11.91
N ASP A 322 29.19 -0.50 -13.05
CA ASP A 322 27.98 0.29 -13.25
C ASP A 322 26.76 -0.65 -13.36
N GLY A 323 25.60 -0.15 -12.95
CA GLY A 323 24.29 -0.72 -13.24
C GLY A 323 23.48 0.23 -14.10
N GLU A 324 22.53 -0.30 -14.87
CA GLU A 324 21.68 0.54 -15.72
C GLU A 324 20.23 0.06 -15.77
N VAL A 325 19.31 1.01 -15.99
CA VAL A 325 17.96 0.75 -16.50
C VAL A 325 18.06 0.66 -18.03
N THR A 326 18.08 -0.57 -18.54
CA THR A 326 18.24 -0.88 -19.97
C THR A 326 17.00 -0.55 -20.80
N LYS A 327 15.81 -0.62 -20.17
CA LYS A 327 14.52 -0.49 -20.85
C LYS A 327 13.41 -0.14 -19.87
N VAL A 328 12.44 0.66 -20.33
CA VAL A 328 11.20 0.94 -19.63
C VAL A 328 10.01 0.56 -20.52
N GLU A 329 9.04 -0.14 -19.95
CA GLU A 329 7.75 -0.43 -20.59
C GLU A 329 6.61 0.15 -19.74
N LYS A 330 5.60 0.71 -20.39
CA LYS A 330 4.38 1.19 -19.74
C LYS A 330 3.16 0.65 -20.46
N ASP A 331 2.26 0.07 -19.67
CA ASP A 331 0.92 -0.36 -20.06
C ASP A 331 -0.12 0.42 -19.23
N ASP A 332 -1.42 0.30 -19.56
CA ASP A 332 -2.50 1.12 -18.98
C ASP A 332 -2.65 1.05 -17.43
N ASN A 333 -1.97 0.12 -16.74
CA ASN A 333 -2.00 -0.02 -15.27
C ASN A 333 -0.65 -0.47 -14.67
N LYS A 334 0.42 -0.52 -15.47
CA LYS A 334 1.70 -1.12 -15.07
C LYS A 334 2.87 -0.42 -15.71
N VAL A 335 3.96 -0.32 -14.96
CA VAL A 335 5.25 0.14 -15.45
C VAL A 335 6.31 -0.90 -15.11
N LYS A 336 7.20 -1.20 -16.06
CA LYS A 336 8.32 -2.14 -15.86
C LYS A 336 9.63 -1.47 -16.18
N LEU A 337 10.59 -1.56 -15.27
CA LEU A 337 11.96 -1.14 -15.46
C LEU A 337 12.83 -2.40 -15.53
N TYR A 338 13.60 -2.52 -16.61
CA TYR A 338 14.55 -3.61 -16.81
C TYR A 338 15.92 -3.13 -16.36
N ILE A 339 16.45 -3.77 -15.33
CA ILE A 339 17.73 -3.40 -14.74
C ILE A 339 18.77 -4.47 -15.02
N ASP A 340 20.02 -4.07 -15.24
CA ASP A 340 21.13 -5.00 -15.37
C ASP A 340 22.37 -4.47 -14.65
N THR A 341 23.19 -5.40 -14.16
CA THR A 341 24.47 -5.09 -13.49
C THR A 341 25.48 -6.20 -13.79
N ASP A 342 26.69 -6.08 -13.26
CA ASP A 342 27.73 -7.09 -13.44
C ASP A 342 27.57 -8.34 -12.54
N SER A 343 26.57 -8.39 -11.64
CA SER A 343 26.30 -9.56 -10.81
C SER A 343 24.84 -9.66 -10.35
N GLU A 344 24.35 -10.88 -10.16
CA GLU A 344 22.97 -11.13 -9.72
C GLU A 344 22.62 -10.42 -8.40
N ASN A 345 23.50 -10.47 -7.40
CA ASN A 345 23.27 -9.85 -6.10
C ASN A 345 23.11 -8.34 -6.19
N LYS A 346 23.93 -7.67 -7.02
CA LYS A 346 23.82 -6.22 -7.23
C LYS A 346 22.52 -5.84 -7.92
N SER A 347 22.10 -6.61 -8.92
CA SER A 347 20.81 -6.38 -9.57
C SER A 347 19.65 -6.58 -8.60
N ILE A 348 19.69 -7.58 -7.70
CA ILE A 348 18.68 -7.74 -6.65
C ILE A 348 18.67 -6.51 -5.71
N LEU A 349 19.84 -6.08 -5.23
CA LEU A 349 19.93 -4.91 -4.32
C LEU A 349 19.39 -3.65 -4.99
N MET A 350 19.76 -3.41 -6.24
CA MET A 350 19.26 -2.30 -7.05
C MET A 350 17.73 -2.38 -7.21
N ALA A 351 17.17 -3.55 -7.54
CA ALA A 351 15.72 -3.72 -7.63
C ALA A 351 15.00 -3.44 -6.31
N CYS A 352 15.54 -3.92 -5.19
CA CYS A 352 14.98 -3.68 -3.86
C CYS A 352 15.04 -2.19 -3.46
N GLY A 353 16.09 -1.48 -3.86
CA GLY A 353 16.24 -0.07 -3.56
C GLY A 353 15.35 0.87 -4.39
N MET A 354 14.85 0.41 -5.54
CA MET A 354 13.90 1.15 -6.36
C MET A 354 12.53 1.21 -5.68
N ASN A 355 11.98 2.40 -5.55
CA ASN A 355 10.62 2.65 -5.06
C ASN A 355 9.93 3.65 -6.00
N GLY A 356 8.62 3.52 -6.14
CA GLY A 356 7.83 4.30 -7.08
C GLY A 356 6.72 5.05 -6.35
N TRP A 357 6.61 6.36 -6.59
CA TRP A 357 5.50 7.17 -6.13
C TRP A 357 4.73 7.77 -7.30
N ILE A 358 3.41 7.74 -7.19
CA ILE A 358 2.48 8.19 -8.23
C ILE A 358 2.05 9.63 -7.94
N GLU A 359 2.26 10.52 -8.91
CA GLU A 359 1.76 11.89 -8.90
C GLU A 359 0.44 11.97 -9.66
N HIS A 360 -0.64 12.38 -8.98
CA HIS A 360 -1.93 12.62 -9.60
C HIS A 360 -2.07 14.10 -10.03
N ASN A 361 -2.49 14.33 -11.27
CA ASN A 361 -2.55 15.66 -11.91
C ASN A 361 -3.56 16.67 -11.28
N ASN A 362 -4.22 16.35 -10.17
CA ASN A 362 -5.21 17.22 -9.52
C ASN A 362 -4.82 17.48 -8.06
N ASP A 363 -4.46 18.74 -7.77
CA ASP A 363 -4.30 19.38 -6.47
C ASP A 363 -4.54 18.49 -5.22
N SER A 364 -3.44 17.97 -4.67
CA SER A 364 -3.14 17.86 -3.23
C SER A 364 -1.92 16.95 -3.08
N ASN A 365 -1.16 17.14 -1.98
CA ASN A 365 0.05 16.39 -1.62
C ASN A 365 -0.19 14.89 -1.34
N TYR A 366 -0.97 14.21 -2.17
CA TYR A 366 -1.31 12.80 -2.01
C TYR A 366 -0.51 11.97 -3.01
N TYR A 367 0.59 11.42 -2.50
CA TYR A 367 1.43 10.47 -3.21
C TYR A 367 0.95 9.07 -2.88
N GLY A 368 0.60 8.29 -3.91
CA GLY A 368 0.34 6.86 -3.75
C GLY A 368 1.62 6.08 -3.99
N ASP A 369 2.03 5.23 -3.05
CA ASP A 369 3.10 4.26 -3.30
C ASP A 369 2.61 3.21 -4.30
N ALA A 370 3.40 2.97 -5.34
CA ALA A 370 3.06 1.94 -6.33
C ALA A 370 3.39 0.54 -5.80
N GLU A 371 2.52 -0.43 -6.06
CA GLU A 371 2.75 -1.82 -5.66
C GLU A 371 3.95 -2.39 -6.46
N LYS A 372 5.01 -2.80 -5.75
CA LYS A 372 6.26 -3.26 -6.37
C LYS A 372 6.37 -4.78 -6.37
N SER A 373 6.79 -5.34 -7.50
CA SER A 373 7.22 -6.75 -7.60
C SER A 373 8.49 -6.88 -8.44
N ILE A 374 9.33 -7.87 -8.11
CA ILE A 374 10.63 -8.05 -8.74
C ILE A 374 10.69 -9.45 -9.35
N TYR A 375 11.23 -9.60 -10.56
CA TYR A 375 11.45 -10.93 -11.14
C TYR A 375 12.69 -10.97 -12.03
N LYS A 376 13.28 -12.16 -12.17
CA LYS A 376 14.46 -12.35 -13.03
C LYS A 376 14.10 -12.02 -14.48
N ASP A 377 14.94 -11.22 -15.14
CA ASP A 377 14.86 -11.05 -16.58
C ASP A 377 15.38 -12.34 -17.26
N PRO A 378 14.55 -13.07 -18.06
CA PRO A 378 14.99 -14.25 -18.77
C PRO A 378 16.02 -13.96 -19.88
N ASP A 379 16.05 -12.72 -20.39
CA ASP A 379 16.90 -12.32 -21.51
C ASP A 379 18.24 -11.72 -21.04
N SER A 380 18.39 -11.48 -19.73
CA SER A 380 19.66 -11.04 -19.13
C SER A 380 20.26 -12.08 -18.18
N LYS A 381 21.58 -12.19 -18.22
CA LYS A 381 22.34 -13.07 -17.31
C LYS A 381 22.13 -12.66 -15.85
N TYR A 382 22.21 -11.37 -15.53
CA TYR A 382 22.10 -10.86 -14.15
C TYR A 382 20.93 -9.92 -13.95
N GLY A 383 20.28 -9.47 -15.02
CA GLY A 383 19.21 -8.49 -14.96
C GLY A 383 17.92 -8.97 -14.30
N TYR A 384 17.17 -7.99 -13.82
CA TYR A 384 15.88 -8.13 -13.15
C TYR A 384 14.90 -7.13 -13.73
N ILE A 385 13.61 -7.40 -13.54
CA ILE A 385 12.52 -6.52 -13.93
C ILE A 385 11.83 -6.07 -12.65
N VAL A 386 11.75 -4.76 -12.47
CA VAL A 386 10.98 -4.11 -11.39
C VAL A 386 9.66 -3.69 -11.99
N GLU A 387 8.57 -4.31 -11.56
CA GLU A 387 7.20 -4.01 -12.00
C GLU A 387 6.47 -3.23 -10.92
N PHE A 388 5.99 -2.05 -11.28
CA PHE A 388 5.07 -1.22 -10.51
C PHE A 388 3.65 -1.38 -11.05
N ALA A 389 2.71 -1.79 -10.21
CA ALA A 389 1.30 -1.93 -10.56
C ALA A 389 0.45 -0.82 -9.93
N GLY A 390 -0.74 -0.57 -10.48
CA GLY A 390 -1.65 0.47 -9.99
C GLY A 390 -1.34 1.87 -10.54
N VAL A 391 -0.53 1.94 -11.61
CA VAL A 391 -0.13 3.20 -12.23
C VAL A 391 -1.05 3.48 -13.40
N ASP A 392 -1.99 4.42 -13.22
CA ASP A 392 -2.90 4.85 -14.28
C ASP A 392 -2.13 5.37 -15.51
N LYS A 393 -2.70 5.14 -16.70
CA LYS A 393 -2.13 5.55 -17.99
C LYS A 393 -1.59 6.99 -18.01
N ASP A 394 -2.36 7.93 -17.48
CA ASP A 394 -2.06 9.37 -17.52
C ASP A 394 -1.35 9.89 -16.26
N ALA A 395 -1.05 9.02 -15.29
CA ALA A 395 -0.33 9.41 -14.08
C ALA A 395 1.18 9.51 -14.34
N ASN A 396 1.84 10.41 -13.59
CA ASN A 396 3.30 10.45 -13.56
C ASN A 396 3.78 9.49 -12.47
N LEU A 397 4.69 8.59 -12.84
CA LEU A 397 5.39 7.73 -11.89
C LEU A 397 6.80 8.26 -11.73
N HIS A 398 7.22 8.49 -10.50
CA HIS A 398 8.59 8.85 -10.18
C HIS A 398 9.23 7.68 -9.44
N VAL A 399 10.26 7.11 -10.05
CA VAL A 399 11.04 6.01 -9.48
C VAL A 399 12.33 6.59 -8.91
N TYR A 400 12.50 6.45 -7.61
CA TYR A 400 13.71 6.83 -6.91
C TYR A 400 14.40 5.59 -6.34
N CYS A 401 15.69 5.72 -6.10
CA CYS A 401 16.52 4.66 -5.57
C CYS A 401 17.48 5.26 -4.55
N ASN A 402 17.73 4.55 -3.45
CA ASN A 402 18.70 4.99 -2.43
C ASN A 402 20.11 4.53 -2.84
N ASP A 403 20.69 5.24 -3.79
CA ASP A 403 21.95 4.84 -4.42
C ASP A 403 23.14 4.85 -3.45
N ASP A 404 23.07 5.68 -2.41
CA ASP A 404 24.22 5.89 -1.55
C ASP A 404 24.58 4.65 -0.74
N ILE A 405 23.58 3.99 -0.14
CA ILE A 405 23.81 2.73 0.58
C ILE A 405 24.06 1.60 -0.42
N LEU A 406 23.34 1.58 -1.55
CA LEU A 406 23.50 0.56 -2.58
C LEU A 406 24.87 0.57 -3.25
N SER A 407 25.52 1.73 -3.32
CA SER A 407 26.87 1.87 -3.86
C SER A 407 27.89 1.01 -3.10
N TYR A 408 27.60 0.64 -1.85
CA TYR A 408 28.35 -0.29 -1.00
C TYR A 408 27.81 -1.72 -1.08
N SER A 409 27.38 -2.16 -2.26
CA SER A 409 26.82 -3.50 -2.50
C SER A 409 27.68 -4.65 -1.95
N GLU A 410 29.01 -4.48 -1.86
CA GLU A 410 29.93 -5.46 -1.28
C GLU A 410 29.74 -5.70 0.23
N LYS A 411 29.01 -4.80 0.91
CA LYS A 411 28.62 -4.91 2.32
C LYS A 411 27.32 -5.65 2.54
N PHE A 412 26.70 -6.14 1.47
CA PHE A 412 25.49 -6.94 1.53
C PHE A 412 25.79 -8.39 1.21
N GLU A 413 25.51 -9.28 2.16
CA GLU A 413 25.74 -10.71 2.04
C GLU A 413 24.42 -11.45 1.95
N PHE A 414 24.24 -12.19 0.85
CA PHE A 414 23.09 -13.07 0.65
C PHE A 414 23.39 -14.42 1.33
N GLY A 415 22.62 -14.74 2.35
CA GLY A 415 22.75 -16.00 3.07
C GLY A 415 22.14 -17.17 2.29
N LYS A 416 22.18 -18.35 2.90
CA LYS A 416 21.66 -19.57 2.29
C LYS A 416 20.14 -19.50 2.14
N GLU A 417 19.66 -19.78 0.94
CA GLU A 417 18.24 -19.93 0.66
C GLU A 417 17.57 -21.01 1.54
N VAL A 418 16.43 -20.68 2.12
CA VAL A 418 15.62 -21.58 2.96
C VAL A 418 14.29 -21.86 2.30
N LYS A 419 14.14 -23.09 1.77
CA LYS A 419 12.90 -23.54 1.14
C LYS A 419 11.84 -23.82 2.19
N ILE A 420 10.70 -23.14 2.09
CA ILE A 420 9.55 -23.32 3.00
C ILE A 420 8.35 -24.01 2.33
N LYS A 421 8.33 -24.08 0.99
CA LYS A 421 7.39 -24.89 0.20
C LYS A 421 8.03 -25.38 -1.08
#